data_AF-A0A3D1G7Y4-F1
#
_entry.id   AF-A0A3D1G7Y4-F1
#
_cell.length_a   1.000
_cell.length_b   1.000
_cell.length_c   1.000
_cell.angle_alpha   90.00
_cell.angle_beta   90.00
_cell.angle_gamma   90.00
#
_symmetry.space_group_name_H-M   'P 1'
#
loop_
_entity.id
_entity.type
_entity.pdbx_description
1 polymer ?
#
loop_
_entity_poly.entity_id
_entity_poly.type
_entity_poly.pdbx_seq_one_letter_code
_entity_poly.pdbx_strand_id
1 'polypeptide(L)'
;DRTSFTMDEKYSESVIDTFIDLFNKGKIYRGARMINWDPAALTALSDEEVIHKEVNSKLYYVNYKVVGSDEMVTIATTRPETILGDTAVCINPDDERYTHLHGKKVIVPLVNREVPIILDDYVDMEFGTGCLKVTPAHDVNDYELGQKHNLETINMMNADGTISEEGELYIGKDRFAVRKEIIKDLEAAGNLEKIEDYKNKVGYSERTDVVIEPRLSLQWWVSMKELAQPALENVMNDNIQFHPPKFKNTYRHWMENVKDWCISRQ
;
A
#
# COMPACT_ATOMS: atom_id res chain seq x y z
N ASP A 1 -37.37 -19.19 17.24
CA ASP A 1 -36.88 -19.81 18.49
C ASP A 1 -35.36 -19.99 18.58
N ARG A 2 -34.63 -20.24 17.48
CA ARG A 2 -33.14 -20.26 17.46
C ARG A 2 -32.51 -19.17 16.57
N THR A 3 -33.31 -18.18 16.20
CA THR A 3 -32.81 -17.01 15.47
C THR A 3 -32.00 -16.16 16.44
N SER A 4 -30.78 -15.80 16.05
CA SER A 4 -29.92 -14.90 16.81
C SER A 4 -29.34 -13.86 15.85
N PHE A 5 -29.08 -12.68 16.38
CA PHE A 5 -28.38 -11.59 15.72
C PHE A 5 -26.96 -11.48 16.28
N THR A 6 -26.00 -11.12 15.43
CA THR A 6 -24.58 -11.07 15.80
C THR A 6 -24.26 -10.05 16.89
N MET A 7 -25.14 -9.07 17.11
CA MET A 7 -25.04 -8.11 18.22
C MET A 7 -25.94 -8.43 19.41
N ASP A 8 -26.57 -9.61 19.46
CA ASP A 8 -27.23 -10.07 20.68
C ASP A 8 -26.19 -10.20 21.80
N GLU A 9 -26.62 -10.00 23.05
CA GLU A 9 -25.76 -10.02 24.24
C GLU A 9 -24.91 -11.30 24.32
N LYS A 10 -25.56 -12.47 24.24
CA LYS A 10 -24.88 -13.78 24.29
C LYS A 10 -23.89 -14.01 23.14
N TYR A 11 -24.20 -13.49 21.95
CA TYR A 11 -23.31 -13.60 20.80
C TYR A 11 -22.08 -12.70 21.01
N SER A 12 -22.30 -11.48 21.49
CA SER A 12 -21.25 -10.51 21.79
C SER A 12 -20.31 -11.01 22.89
N GLU A 13 -20.85 -11.62 23.96
CA GLU A 13 -20.07 -12.29 25.01
C GLU A 13 -19.14 -13.37 24.41
N SER A 14 -19.68 -14.20 23.51
CA SER A 14 -18.89 -15.26 22.86
C SER A 14 -17.75 -14.71 22.00
N VAL A 15 -17.95 -13.56 21.34
CA VAL A 15 -16.91 -12.88 20.57
C VAL A 15 -15.83 -12.32 21.50
N ILE A 16 -16.21 -11.70 22.62
CA ILE A 16 -15.27 -11.18 23.64
C ILE A 16 -14.43 -12.31 24.23
N ASP A 17 -15.07 -13.42 24.62
CA ASP A 17 -14.38 -14.59 25.18
C ASP A 17 -13.38 -15.18 24.17
N THR A 18 -13.77 -15.29 22.91
CA THR A 18 -12.90 -15.77 21.82
C THR A 18 -11.70 -14.83 21.62
N PHE A 19 -11.93 -13.52 21.66
CA PHE A 19 -10.86 -12.54 21.56
C PHE A 19 -9.86 -12.69 22.72
N ILE A 20 -10.36 -12.78 23.97
CA ILE A 20 -9.52 -12.92 25.17
C ILE A 20 -8.71 -14.22 25.11
N ASP A 21 -9.34 -15.33 24.74
CA ASP A 21 -8.68 -16.63 24.61
C ASP A 21 -7.55 -16.60 23.58
N LEU A 22 -7.81 -16.07 22.37
CA LEU A 22 -6.79 -15.96 21.32
C LEU A 22 -5.69 -14.97 21.69
N PHE A 23 -6.02 -13.88 22.37
CA PHE A 23 -5.03 -12.93 22.88
C PHE A 23 -4.12 -13.57 23.94
N ASN A 24 -4.68 -14.28 24.92
CA ASN A 24 -3.91 -14.99 25.94
C ASN A 24 -3.02 -16.09 25.35
N LYS A 25 -3.42 -16.69 24.23
CA LYS A 25 -2.61 -17.66 23.45
C LYS A 25 -1.53 -17.00 22.58
N GLY A 26 -1.38 -15.68 22.61
CA GLY A 26 -0.45 -14.93 21.77
C GLY A 26 -0.80 -14.95 20.28
N LYS A 27 -2.05 -15.29 19.92
CA LYS A 27 -2.53 -15.32 18.54
C LYS A 27 -3.06 -13.97 18.08
N ILE A 28 -3.49 -13.13 19.01
CA ILE A 28 -3.86 -11.74 18.74
C ILE A 28 -2.75 -10.82 19.24
N TYR A 29 -2.35 -9.87 18.40
CA TYR A 29 -1.36 -8.86 18.76
C TYR A 29 -1.72 -7.50 18.13
N ARG A 30 -1.10 -6.44 18.65
CA ARG A 30 -1.24 -5.10 18.12
C ARG A 30 0.05 -4.70 17.39
N GLY A 31 -0.08 -4.20 16.17
CA GLY A 31 1.07 -3.87 15.33
C GLY A 31 0.74 -2.82 14.29
N ALA A 32 1.70 -1.94 14.01
CA ALA A 32 1.62 -0.98 12.92
C ALA A 32 2.01 -1.68 11.62
N ARG A 33 1.11 -1.67 10.64
CA ARG A 33 1.36 -2.20 9.30
C ARG A 33 0.67 -1.33 8.26
N MET A 34 1.10 -1.47 7.01
CA MET A 34 0.35 -0.96 5.89
C MET A 34 -0.97 -1.72 5.81
N ILE A 35 -2.08 -0.98 5.79
CA ILE A 35 -3.43 -1.53 5.68
C ILE A 35 -4.13 -0.95 4.46
N ASN A 36 -5.12 -1.69 3.96
CA ASN A 36 -6.10 -1.14 3.04
C ASN A 36 -7.04 -0.23 3.84
N TRP A 37 -7.15 1.02 3.44
CA TRP A 37 -7.99 2.03 4.10
C TRP A 37 -9.08 2.51 3.18
N ASP A 38 -10.32 2.56 3.70
CA ASP A 38 -11.44 3.20 3.04
C ASP A 38 -11.52 4.66 3.50
N PRO A 39 -11.14 5.65 2.66
CA PRO A 39 -11.17 7.06 3.06
C PRO A 39 -12.59 7.63 3.20
N ALA A 40 -13.60 7.00 2.60
CA ALA A 40 -14.98 7.46 2.72
C ALA A 40 -15.64 6.93 4.01
N ALA A 41 -15.39 5.67 4.36
CA ALA A 41 -15.87 5.06 5.60
C ALA A 41 -14.94 5.29 6.80
N LEU A 42 -13.73 5.82 6.58
CA LEU A 42 -12.68 6.04 7.58
C LEU A 42 -12.34 4.77 8.37
N THR A 43 -12.20 3.64 7.67
CA THR A 43 -12.03 2.35 8.32
C THR A 43 -11.05 1.44 7.57
N ALA A 44 -10.38 0.55 8.30
CA ALA A 44 -9.50 -0.47 7.75
C ALA A 44 -10.29 -1.58 7.05
N LEU A 45 -9.75 -2.10 5.95
CA LEU A 45 -10.28 -3.23 5.19
C LEU A 45 -9.31 -4.42 5.25
N SER A 46 -9.83 -5.63 5.29
CA SER A 46 -9.03 -6.83 5.02
C SER A 46 -8.71 -6.93 3.52
N ASP A 47 -7.72 -7.74 3.15
CA ASP A 47 -7.40 -8.00 1.73
C ASP A 47 -8.61 -8.56 0.94
N GLU A 48 -9.48 -9.33 1.61
CA GLU A 48 -10.69 -9.92 1.01
C GLU A 48 -11.81 -8.89 0.77
N GLU A 49 -11.76 -7.74 1.46
CA GLU A 49 -12.72 -6.64 1.28
C GLU A 49 -12.29 -5.66 0.16
N VAL A 50 -11.21 -5.98 -0.59
CA VAL A 50 -10.66 -5.16 -1.67
C VAL A 50 -10.92 -5.77 -3.04
N ILE A 51 -11.77 -5.11 -3.82
CA ILE A 51 -12.10 -5.52 -5.19
C ILE A 51 -11.17 -4.79 -6.17
N HIS A 52 -10.33 -5.55 -6.86
CA HIS A 52 -9.40 -4.99 -7.84
C HIS A 52 -10.03 -4.88 -9.23
N LYS A 53 -10.09 -3.66 -9.78
CA LYS A 53 -10.64 -3.37 -11.11
C LYS A 53 -9.53 -2.89 -12.06
N GLU A 54 -9.59 -3.29 -13.33
CA GLU A 54 -8.72 -2.73 -14.37
C GLU A 54 -9.23 -1.33 -14.74
N VAL A 55 -8.34 -0.34 -14.72
CA VAL A 55 -8.65 1.06 -14.98
C VAL A 55 -7.67 1.60 -16.01
N ASN A 56 -8.20 2.39 -16.96
CA ASN A 56 -7.36 3.19 -17.86
C ASN A 56 -6.83 4.39 -17.06
N SER A 57 -5.56 4.33 -16.72
CA SER A 57 -4.83 5.36 -15.99
C SER A 57 -3.76 5.98 -16.89
N LYS A 58 -2.92 6.81 -16.30
CA LYS A 58 -1.77 7.41 -16.97
C LYS A 58 -0.50 7.10 -16.19
N LEU A 59 0.59 6.93 -16.91
CA LEU A 59 1.94 6.85 -16.36
C LEU A 59 2.63 8.20 -16.61
N TYR A 60 3.07 8.82 -15.52
CA TYR A 60 3.69 10.13 -15.51
C TYR A 60 5.19 9.99 -15.35
N TYR A 61 5.95 10.64 -16.21
CA TYR A 61 7.41 10.68 -16.16
C TYR A 61 7.85 12.01 -15.58
N VAL A 62 8.46 11.98 -14.39
CA VAL A 62 8.76 13.17 -13.59
C VAL A 62 10.26 13.26 -13.33
N ASN A 63 10.86 14.40 -13.64
CA ASN A 63 12.28 14.68 -13.52
C ASN A 63 12.63 15.25 -12.15
N TYR A 64 13.60 14.64 -11.49
CA TYR A 64 14.15 15.02 -10.18
C TYR A 64 15.59 15.49 -10.38
N LYS A 65 15.93 16.68 -9.86
CA LYS A 65 17.27 17.24 -10.05
C LYS A 65 18.28 16.59 -9.13
N VAL A 66 19.42 16.14 -9.64
CA VAL A 66 20.53 15.66 -8.80
C VAL A 66 21.19 16.85 -8.09
N VAL A 67 21.32 16.75 -6.76
CA VAL A 67 21.92 17.81 -5.95
C VAL A 67 23.38 18.05 -6.38
N GLY A 68 23.72 19.31 -6.64
CA GLY A 68 25.08 19.70 -7.05
C GLY A 68 25.44 19.34 -8.50
N SER A 69 24.46 18.96 -9.33
CA SER A 69 24.63 18.64 -10.75
C SER A 69 23.52 19.27 -11.59
N ASP A 70 23.74 19.36 -12.91
CA ASP A 70 22.69 19.66 -13.90
C ASP A 70 21.99 18.40 -14.42
N GLU A 71 22.43 17.22 -13.96
CA GLU A 71 21.83 15.93 -14.25
C GLU A 71 20.44 15.79 -13.58
N MET A 72 19.53 15.12 -14.29
CA MET A 72 18.17 14.82 -13.85
C MET A 72 17.95 13.32 -13.83
N VAL A 73 17.15 12.85 -12.86
CA VAL A 73 16.66 11.47 -12.79
C VAL A 73 15.17 11.48 -13.06
N THR A 74 14.73 10.76 -14.08
CA THR A 74 13.31 10.63 -14.40
C THR A 74 12.74 9.41 -13.69
N ILE A 75 11.68 9.58 -12.89
CA ILE A 75 10.89 8.47 -12.33
C ILE A 75 9.61 8.28 -13.14
N ALA A 76 9.05 7.07 -13.10
CA ALA A 76 7.74 6.76 -13.66
C ALA A 76 6.74 6.45 -12.53
N THR A 77 5.58 7.11 -12.52
CA THR A 77 4.55 6.84 -11.51
C THR A 77 3.13 7.01 -12.04
N THR A 78 2.18 6.24 -11.49
CA THR A 78 0.74 6.42 -11.75
C THR A 78 0.07 7.36 -10.74
N ARG A 79 0.79 7.76 -9.69
CA ARG A 79 0.28 8.56 -8.56
C ARG A 79 1.15 9.81 -8.35
N PRO A 80 1.15 10.78 -9.28
CA PRO A 80 2.01 11.95 -9.18
C PRO A 80 1.72 12.78 -7.93
N GLU A 81 0.51 12.73 -7.36
CA GLU A 81 0.19 13.40 -6.10
C GLU A 81 1.02 12.88 -4.92
N THR A 82 1.47 11.63 -4.95
CA THR A 82 2.22 11.01 -3.83
C THR A 82 3.68 11.44 -3.77
N ILE A 83 4.22 12.14 -4.77
CA ILE A 83 5.62 12.59 -4.77
C ILE A 83 5.93 13.49 -3.56
N LEU A 84 4.91 14.18 -3.04
CA LEU A 84 5.04 15.04 -1.86
C LEU A 84 5.54 14.24 -0.63
N GLY A 85 5.26 12.94 -0.57
CA GLY A 85 5.70 12.04 0.49
C GLY A 85 6.95 11.21 0.17
N ASP A 86 7.63 11.45 -0.96
CA ASP A 86 8.78 10.64 -1.38
C ASP A 86 9.94 10.80 -0.41
N THR A 87 10.61 9.72 0.00
CA THR A 87 11.78 9.80 0.90
C THR A 87 13.03 9.16 0.32
N ALA A 88 12.96 8.58 -0.88
CA ALA A 88 14.11 8.22 -1.68
C ALA A 88 13.71 8.07 -3.16
N VAL A 89 14.73 7.96 -4.02
CA VAL A 89 14.61 7.32 -5.32
C VAL A 89 15.42 6.02 -5.28
N CYS A 90 14.82 4.92 -5.71
CA CYS A 90 15.44 3.61 -5.77
C CYS A 90 15.79 3.26 -7.21
N ILE A 91 17.00 2.75 -7.41
CA ILE A 91 17.47 2.22 -8.69
C ILE A 91 17.96 0.79 -8.49
N ASN A 92 17.95 0.00 -9.55
CA ASN A 92 18.50 -1.34 -9.50
C ASN A 92 20.05 -1.28 -9.46
N PRO A 93 20.74 -2.04 -8.59
CA PRO A 93 22.20 -2.08 -8.54
C PRO A 93 22.87 -2.57 -9.83
N ASP A 94 22.17 -3.35 -10.65
CA ASP A 94 22.67 -3.86 -11.93
C ASP A 94 22.37 -2.90 -13.11
N ASP A 95 21.68 -1.78 -12.87
CA ASP A 95 21.37 -0.80 -13.91
C ASP A 95 22.50 0.21 -14.13
N GLU A 96 23.45 -0.16 -14.99
CA GLU A 96 24.63 0.65 -15.35
C GLU A 96 24.29 2.08 -15.81
N ARG A 97 23.05 2.36 -16.23
CA ARG A 97 22.61 3.71 -16.61
C ARG A 97 22.59 4.68 -15.45
N TYR A 98 22.42 4.20 -14.20
CA TYR A 98 22.20 5.04 -13.03
C TYR A 98 23.10 4.70 -11.82
N THR A 99 23.87 3.61 -11.85
CA THR A 99 24.70 3.21 -10.69
C THR A 99 25.68 4.29 -10.22
N HIS A 100 26.15 5.18 -11.11
CA HIS A 100 26.99 6.34 -10.77
C HIS A 100 26.28 7.39 -9.91
N LEU A 101 24.97 7.28 -9.72
CA LEU A 101 24.15 8.15 -8.87
C LEU A 101 23.95 7.61 -7.46
N HIS A 102 24.38 6.38 -7.17
CA HIS A 102 24.28 5.81 -5.83
C HIS A 102 24.97 6.70 -4.79
N GLY A 103 24.26 6.96 -3.69
CA GLY A 103 24.75 7.80 -2.59
C GLY A 103 24.66 9.31 -2.87
N LYS A 104 24.28 9.72 -4.09
CA LYS A 104 23.86 11.10 -4.35
C LYS A 104 22.45 11.33 -3.82
N LYS A 105 22.03 12.59 -3.84
CA LYS A 105 20.68 13.01 -3.52
C LYS A 105 20.00 13.63 -4.72
N VAL A 106 18.69 13.58 -4.73
CA VAL A 106 17.85 14.30 -5.69
C VAL A 106 16.87 15.21 -4.97
N ILE A 107 16.42 16.24 -5.66
CA ILE A 107 15.44 17.20 -5.18
C ILE A 107 14.06 16.75 -5.66
N VAL A 108 13.17 16.44 -4.71
CA VAL A 108 11.76 16.17 -4.98
C VAL A 108 11.13 17.45 -5.56
N PRO A 109 10.52 17.38 -6.75
CA PRO A 109 9.90 18.55 -7.38
C PRO A 109 8.83 19.19 -6.51
N LEU A 110 8.65 20.51 -6.70
CA LEU A 110 7.68 21.38 -5.99
C LEU A 110 7.96 21.61 -4.50
N VAL A 111 8.22 20.56 -3.72
CA VAL A 111 8.53 20.66 -2.28
C VAL A 111 10.02 20.95 -2.00
N ASN A 112 10.89 20.82 -3.01
CA ASN A 112 12.33 21.10 -2.93
C ASN A 112 13.07 20.34 -1.81
N ARG A 113 12.59 19.14 -1.48
CA ARG A 113 13.15 18.29 -0.44
C ARG A 113 14.25 17.40 -1.01
N GLU A 114 15.41 17.35 -0.37
CA GLU A 114 16.49 16.46 -0.79
C GLU A 114 16.27 15.04 -0.24
N VAL A 115 16.28 14.05 -1.13
CA VAL A 115 16.14 12.62 -0.78
C VAL A 115 17.29 11.79 -1.37
N PRO A 116 17.75 10.74 -0.69
CA PRO A 116 18.83 9.90 -1.19
C PRO A 116 18.42 9.06 -2.41
N ILE A 117 19.40 8.73 -3.25
CA ILE A 117 19.31 7.63 -4.21
C ILE A 117 19.85 6.35 -3.57
N ILE A 118 19.00 5.33 -3.47
CA ILE A 118 19.31 4.01 -2.89
C ILE A 118 19.36 2.93 -3.97
N LEU A 119 20.01 1.81 -3.66
CA LEU A 119 20.08 0.63 -4.53
C LEU A 119 19.23 -0.50 -3.96
N ASP A 120 18.36 -1.10 -4.78
CA ASP A 120 17.63 -2.31 -4.42
C ASP A 120 17.27 -3.14 -5.66
N ASP A 121 17.40 -4.47 -5.55
CA ASP A 121 17.05 -5.42 -6.61
C ASP A 121 15.53 -5.58 -6.80
N TYR A 122 14.73 -5.03 -5.88
CA TYR A 122 13.29 -4.89 -6.05
C TYR A 122 12.89 -4.08 -7.30
N VAL A 123 13.71 -3.11 -7.72
CA VAL A 123 13.37 -2.22 -8.84
C VAL A 123 13.56 -2.95 -10.16
N ASP A 124 12.50 -3.00 -10.98
CA ASP A 124 12.56 -3.49 -12.34
C ASP A 124 13.20 -2.46 -13.28
N MET A 125 14.30 -2.84 -13.92
CA MET A 125 15.05 -2.00 -14.88
C MET A 125 14.27 -1.72 -16.18
N GLU A 126 13.34 -2.61 -16.55
CA GLU A 126 12.56 -2.51 -17.78
C GLU A 126 11.28 -1.68 -17.58
N PHE A 127 10.78 -1.60 -16.35
CA PHE A 127 9.57 -0.82 -16.06
C PHE A 127 9.85 0.68 -15.99
N GLY A 128 9.11 1.45 -16.79
CA GLY A 128 9.18 2.91 -16.78
C GLY A 128 10.56 3.41 -17.21
N THR A 129 11.35 3.87 -16.24
CA THR A 129 12.72 4.39 -16.45
C THR A 129 13.81 3.55 -15.79
N GLY A 130 13.44 2.54 -14.99
CA GLY A 130 14.34 1.86 -14.05
C GLY A 130 14.62 2.64 -12.75
N CYS A 131 13.98 3.80 -12.56
CA CYS A 131 14.04 4.59 -11.33
C CYS A 131 12.65 4.65 -10.68
N LEU A 132 12.56 4.15 -9.45
CA LEU A 132 11.34 4.10 -8.66
C LEU A 132 11.36 5.20 -7.59
N LYS A 133 10.31 6.01 -7.51
CA LYS A 133 10.11 6.87 -6.33
C LYS A 133 9.69 6.00 -5.13
N VAL A 134 10.19 6.31 -3.94
CA VAL A 134 9.86 5.56 -2.72
C VAL A 134 9.05 6.44 -1.78
N THR A 135 7.78 6.08 -1.54
CA THR A 135 6.84 6.81 -0.67
C THR A 135 6.31 5.90 0.45
N PRO A 136 7.10 5.66 1.53
CA PRO A 136 6.83 4.59 2.50
C PRO A 136 5.46 4.62 3.19
N ALA A 137 4.82 5.78 3.30
CA ALA A 137 3.52 5.90 3.96
C ALA A 137 2.32 5.48 3.08
N HIS A 138 2.50 5.33 1.77
CA HIS A 138 1.41 5.27 0.78
C HIS A 138 1.50 4.11 -0.22
N ASP A 139 2.48 3.21 -0.06
CA ASP A 139 2.58 1.95 -0.80
C ASP A 139 3.23 0.86 0.07
N VAL A 140 2.76 -0.38 -0.07
CA VAL A 140 3.23 -1.52 0.75
C VAL A 140 4.70 -1.83 0.46
N ASN A 141 5.11 -1.82 -0.80
CA ASN A 141 6.47 -2.17 -1.17
C ASN A 141 7.43 -1.02 -0.84
N ASP A 142 7.01 0.22 -1.05
CA ASP A 142 7.78 1.39 -0.63
C ASP A 142 7.99 1.41 0.89
N TYR A 143 7.00 0.94 1.66
CA TYR A 143 7.14 0.78 3.11
C TYR A 143 8.21 -0.24 3.47
N GLU A 144 8.23 -1.40 2.80
CA GLU A 144 9.25 -2.43 3.00
C GLU A 144 10.65 -1.93 2.63
N LEU A 145 10.79 -1.23 1.50
CA LEU A 145 12.03 -0.54 1.13
C LEU A 145 12.43 0.50 2.17
N GLY A 146 11.48 1.30 2.65
CA GLY A 146 11.70 2.30 3.70
C GLY A 146 12.22 1.69 4.99
N GLN A 147 11.71 0.54 5.40
CA GLN A 147 12.24 -0.20 6.55
C GLN A 147 13.64 -0.78 6.28
N LYS A 148 13.85 -1.40 5.12
CA LYS A 148 15.13 -2.01 4.72
C LYS A 148 16.27 -0.99 4.67
N HIS A 149 16.00 0.20 4.15
CA HIS A 149 16.97 1.28 3.96
C HIS A 149 16.91 2.38 5.02
N ASN A 150 16.11 2.19 6.09
CA ASN A 150 15.94 3.13 7.18
C ASN A 150 15.57 4.57 6.70
N LEU A 151 14.60 4.64 5.80
CA LEU A 151 14.07 5.89 5.26
C LEU A 151 13.02 6.49 6.18
N GLU A 152 12.88 7.81 6.12
CA GLU A 152 11.78 8.52 6.76
C GLU A 152 10.43 8.09 6.16
N THR A 153 9.37 8.12 6.97
CA THR A 153 8.01 7.85 6.54
C THR A 153 7.18 9.12 6.67
N ILE A 154 6.84 9.75 5.55
CA ILE A 154 6.05 10.99 5.53
C ILE A 154 4.62 10.67 5.16
N ASN A 155 3.72 10.80 6.14
CA ASN A 155 2.30 10.55 5.94
C ASN A 155 1.59 11.79 5.37
N MET A 156 1.74 12.04 4.07
CA MET A 156 1.13 13.19 3.39
C MET A 156 -0.40 13.15 3.17
N MET A 157 -1.13 12.14 3.68
CA MET A 157 -2.60 12.09 3.59
C MET A 157 -3.28 11.93 4.94
N ASN A 158 -4.34 12.70 5.13
CA ASN A 158 -5.31 12.51 6.19
C ASN A 158 -6.12 11.22 5.98
N ALA A 159 -6.84 10.79 7.01
CA ALA A 159 -7.66 9.58 6.95
C ALA A 159 -8.79 9.68 5.90
N ASP A 160 -9.26 10.88 5.57
CA ASP A 160 -10.29 11.10 4.55
C ASP A 160 -9.73 11.18 3.11
N GLY A 161 -8.42 10.97 2.93
CA GLY A 161 -7.75 11.05 1.63
C GLY A 161 -7.48 12.49 1.15
N THR A 162 -7.64 13.49 2.01
CA THR A 162 -7.14 14.85 1.77
C THR A 162 -5.66 14.97 2.12
N ILE A 163 -4.96 15.95 1.55
CA ILE A 163 -3.54 16.18 1.87
C ILE A 163 -3.38 16.74 3.29
N SER A 164 -2.47 16.16 4.07
CA SER A 164 -2.14 16.58 5.43
C SER A 164 -1.12 17.73 5.45
N GLU A 165 -0.76 18.23 6.64
CA GLU A 165 0.26 19.27 6.79
C GLU A 165 1.64 18.79 6.31
N GLU A 166 1.94 17.51 6.50
CA GLU A 166 3.18 16.86 6.06
C GLU A 166 3.31 16.76 4.53
N GLY A 167 2.22 16.97 3.79
CA GLY A 167 2.26 17.10 2.34
C GLY A 167 2.82 18.45 1.87
N GLU A 168 2.93 19.44 2.76
CA GLU A 168 3.39 20.83 2.56
C GLU A 168 2.56 21.68 1.58
N LEU A 169 2.20 21.10 0.43
CA LEU A 169 1.41 21.70 -0.64
C LEU A 169 0.03 21.07 -0.69
N TYR A 170 -0.95 21.82 -1.22
CA TYR A 170 -2.32 21.37 -1.43
C TYR A 170 -3.07 20.90 -0.17
N ILE A 171 -2.64 21.35 1.01
CA ILE A 171 -3.21 20.97 2.32
C ILE A 171 -4.75 21.10 2.29
N GLY A 172 -5.42 20.02 2.72
CA GLY A 172 -6.87 19.92 2.79
C GLY A 172 -7.58 19.64 1.45
N LYS A 173 -6.87 19.54 0.33
CA LYS A 173 -7.46 19.14 -0.96
C LYS A 173 -7.53 17.62 -1.09
N ASP A 174 -8.57 17.11 -1.74
CA ASP A 174 -8.70 15.69 -2.09
C ASP A 174 -7.59 15.25 -3.06
N ARG A 175 -7.03 14.07 -2.82
CA ARG A 175 -5.93 13.48 -3.61
C ARG A 175 -6.18 13.42 -5.12
N PHE A 176 -7.43 13.21 -5.58
CA PHE A 176 -7.72 13.17 -7.01
C PHE A 176 -7.82 14.57 -7.62
N ALA A 177 -8.23 15.56 -6.83
CA ALA A 177 -8.12 16.97 -7.22
C ALA A 177 -6.65 17.37 -7.32
N VAL A 178 -5.83 17.01 -6.33
CA VAL A 178 -4.38 17.25 -6.33
C VAL A 178 -3.71 16.57 -7.50
N ARG A 179 -4.06 15.31 -7.81
CA ARG A 179 -3.52 14.60 -8.99
C ARG A 179 -3.68 15.42 -10.28
N LYS A 180 -4.78 16.14 -10.47
CA LYS A 180 -5.01 16.98 -11.66
C LYS A 180 -4.24 18.30 -11.61
N GLU A 181 -4.10 18.87 -10.43
CA GLU A 181 -3.44 20.17 -10.20
C GLU A 181 -1.92 20.03 -10.28
N ILE A 182 -1.35 19.05 -9.58
CA ILE A 182 0.09 18.83 -9.48
C ILE A 182 0.74 18.56 -10.84
N ILE A 183 0.03 17.94 -11.79
CA ILE A 183 0.53 17.74 -13.16
C ILE A 183 0.82 19.08 -13.84
N LYS A 184 -0.08 20.07 -13.68
CA LYS A 184 0.10 21.40 -14.28
C LYS A 184 1.25 22.14 -13.63
N ASP A 185 1.42 21.99 -12.32
CA ASP A 185 2.49 22.64 -11.59
C ASP A 185 3.85 22.00 -11.92
N LEU A 186 3.90 20.67 -12.09
CA LEU A 186 5.09 19.95 -12.59
C LEU A 186 5.45 20.37 -14.02
N GLU A 187 4.46 20.54 -14.90
CA GLU A 187 4.68 21.03 -16.26
C GLU A 187 5.20 22.47 -16.25
N ALA A 188 4.61 23.36 -15.46
CA ALA A 188 5.04 24.75 -15.32
C ALA A 188 6.44 24.87 -14.71
N ALA A 189 6.82 23.95 -13.83
CA ALA A 189 8.16 23.85 -13.25
C ALA A 189 9.19 23.20 -14.18
N GLY A 190 8.76 22.61 -15.31
CA GLY A 190 9.63 21.89 -16.24
C GLY A 190 10.07 20.51 -15.73
N ASN A 191 9.38 19.96 -14.73
CA ASN A 191 9.66 18.64 -14.16
C ASN A 191 8.86 17.51 -14.83
N LEU A 192 7.84 17.82 -15.62
CA LEU A 192 7.07 16.80 -16.34
C LEU A 192 7.72 16.51 -17.71
N GLU A 193 8.24 15.29 -17.88
CA GLU A 193 8.89 14.86 -19.12
C GLU A 193 7.85 14.44 -20.18
N LYS A 194 6.97 13.51 -19.81
CA LYS A 194 5.92 12.98 -20.67
C LYS A 194 4.81 12.30 -19.87
N ILE A 195 3.70 12.05 -20.54
CA ILE A 195 2.55 11.30 -20.02
C ILE A 195 2.18 10.23 -21.03
N GLU A 196 2.00 8.99 -20.57
CA GLU A 196 1.59 7.87 -21.40
C GLU A 196 0.30 7.24 -20.86
N ASP A 197 -0.53 6.69 -21.74
CA ASP A 197 -1.69 5.91 -21.33
C ASP A 197 -1.22 4.57 -20.76
N TYR A 198 -1.77 4.19 -19.61
CA TYR A 198 -1.35 2.98 -18.90
C TYR A 198 -2.54 2.28 -18.26
N LYS A 199 -2.66 0.99 -18.48
CA LYS A 199 -3.67 0.17 -17.81
C LYS A 199 -3.10 -0.34 -16.49
N ASN A 200 -3.76 0.02 -15.40
CA ASN A 200 -3.39 -0.47 -14.07
C ASN A 200 -4.57 -1.18 -13.40
N LYS A 201 -4.27 -1.90 -12.33
CA LYS A 201 -5.25 -2.54 -11.46
C LYS A 201 -5.34 -1.72 -10.18
N VAL A 202 -6.54 -1.21 -9.87
CA VAL A 202 -6.78 -0.36 -8.71
C VAL A 202 -7.71 -1.06 -7.73
N GLY A 203 -7.39 -1.02 -6.44
CA GLY A 203 -8.22 -1.58 -5.37
C GLY A 203 -9.39 -0.66 -5.01
N TYR A 204 -10.57 -1.23 -4.87
CA TYR A 204 -11.80 -0.56 -4.44
C TYR A 204 -12.36 -1.22 -3.20
N SER A 205 -12.93 -0.43 -2.29
CA SER A 205 -13.69 -0.93 -1.15
C SER A 205 -14.91 -1.72 -1.64
N GLU A 206 -15.09 -2.95 -1.16
CA GLU A 206 -16.29 -3.74 -1.44
C GLU A 206 -17.58 -3.02 -1.00
N ARG A 207 -17.50 -2.18 0.03
CA ARG A 207 -18.67 -1.56 0.67
C ARG A 207 -19.05 -0.22 0.06
N THR A 208 -18.08 0.67 -0.11
CA THR A 208 -18.32 2.05 -0.54
C THR A 208 -18.00 2.29 -2.01
N ASP A 209 -17.37 1.32 -2.68
CA ASP A 209 -16.90 1.40 -4.06
C ASP A 209 -15.92 2.56 -4.33
N VAL A 210 -15.28 3.10 -3.28
CA VAL A 210 -14.21 4.10 -3.43
C VAL A 210 -12.86 3.43 -3.58
N VAL A 211 -11.92 4.11 -4.24
CA VAL A 211 -10.52 3.67 -4.33
C VAL A 211 -9.91 3.67 -2.92
N ILE A 212 -9.31 2.56 -2.53
CA ILE A 212 -8.66 2.42 -1.22
C ILE A 212 -7.32 3.16 -1.18
N GLU A 213 -6.85 3.45 0.02
CA GLU A 213 -5.51 3.98 0.26
C GLU A 213 -4.68 3.00 1.09
N PRO A 214 -3.44 2.67 0.69
CA PRO A 214 -2.48 2.08 1.62
C PRO A 214 -2.20 3.11 2.73
N ARG A 215 -2.42 2.73 3.98
CA ARG A 215 -2.15 3.60 5.14
C ARG A 215 -1.41 2.85 6.23
N LEU A 216 -0.35 3.45 6.78
CA LEU A 216 0.28 2.93 7.99
C LEU A 216 -0.65 3.17 9.20
N SER A 217 -1.12 2.09 9.83
CA SER A 217 -2.00 2.20 11.00
C SER A 217 -1.71 1.12 12.05
N LEU A 218 -1.85 1.50 13.32
CA LEU A 218 -1.75 0.60 14.46
C LEU A 218 -3.08 -0.15 14.65
N GLN A 219 -3.11 -1.40 14.20
CA GLN A 219 -4.30 -2.25 14.20
C GLN A 219 -4.12 -3.51 15.06
N TRP A 220 -5.22 -4.22 15.28
CA TRP A 220 -5.26 -5.55 15.89
C TRP A 220 -5.23 -6.63 14.80
N TRP A 221 -4.35 -7.61 14.99
CA TRP A 221 -4.07 -8.66 14.02
C TRP A 221 -4.23 -10.03 14.66
N VAL A 222 -4.70 -10.99 13.87
CA VAL A 222 -4.67 -12.41 14.20
C VAL A 222 -3.54 -13.07 13.42
N SER A 223 -2.64 -13.77 14.12
CA SER A 223 -1.60 -14.60 13.48
C SER A 223 -2.24 -15.83 12.84
N MET A 224 -2.28 -15.87 11.51
CA MET A 224 -3.09 -16.84 10.79
C MET A 224 -2.38 -18.16 10.50
N LYS A 225 -1.05 -18.15 10.38
CA LYS A 225 -0.28 -19.32 9.92
C LYS A 225 -0.58 -20.60 10.71
N GLU A 226 -0.55 -20.53 12.04
CA GLU A 226 -0.83 -21.69 12.89
C GLU A 226 -2.33 -22.01 13.03
N LEU A 227 -3.20 -21.00 12.88
CA LEU A 227 -4.66 -21.21 12.91
C LEU A 227 -5.18 -21.82 11.62
N ALA A 228 -4.52 -21.55 10.50
CA ALA A 228 -4.88 -22.02 9.17
C ALA A 228 -4.52 -23.50 8.97
N GLN A 229 -3.40 -23.94 9.52
CA GLN A 229 -2.91 -25.30 9.35
C GLN A 229 -3.94 -26.40 9.68
N PRO A 230 -4.58 -26.44 10.87
CA PRO A 230 -5.54 -27.51 11.17
C PRO A 230 -6.76 -27.48 10.25
N ALA A 231 -7.22 -26.29 9.85
CA ALA A 231 -8.34 -26.16 8.93
C ALA A 231 -7.98 -26.67 7.52
N LEU A 232 -6.76 -26.39 7.05
CA LEU A 232 -6.22 -26.93 5.81
C LEU A 232 -6.13 -28.47 5.85
N GLU A 233 -5.52 -29.02 6.91
CA GLU A 233 -5.33 -30.46 7.08
C GLU A 233 -6.65 -31.23 7.03
N ASN A 234 -7.70 -30.73 7.69
CA ASN A 234 -9.03 -31.36 7.72
C ASN A 234 -9.75 -31.36 6.36
N VAL A 235 -9.46 -30.40 5.49
CA VAL A 235 -9.96 -30.45 4.11
C VAL A 235 -9.09 -31.37 3.26
N MET A 236 -7.77 -31.38 3.47
CA MET A 236 -6.85 -32.19 2.67
C MET A 236 -7.02 -33.69 2.92
N ASN A 237 -7.32 -34.10 4.14
CA ASN A 237 -7.59 -35.49 4.52
C ASN A 237 -9.05 -35.94 4.32
N ASP A 238 -9.88 -35.12 3.67
CA ASP A 238 -11.30 -35.39 3.36
C ASP A 238 -12.21 -35.57 4.58
N ASN A 239 -11.79 -35.15 5.78
CA ASN A 239 -12.68 -35.01 6.94
C ASN A 239 -13.76 -33.94 6.69
N ILE A 240 -13.40 -32.88 5.96
CA ILE A 240 -14.34 -31.90 5.40
C ILE A 240 -14.29 -32.01 3.87
N GLN A 241 -15.46 -32.19 3.24
CA GLN A 241 -15.58 -32.34 1.80
C GLN A 241 -16.30 -31.14 1.18
N PHE A 242 -15.68 -30.52 0.17
CA PHE A 242 -16.31 -29.45 -0.59
C PHE A 242 -17.15 -29.97 -1.74
N HIS A 243 -18.29 -29.32 -1.97
CA HIS A 243 -19.13 -29.53 -3.13
C HIS A 243 -19.27 -28.21 -3.92
N PRO A 244 -18.77 -28.15 -5.17
CA PRO A 244 -18.07 -29.20 -5.93
C PRO A 244 -16.61 -29.46 -5.47
N PRO A 245 -16.06 -30.68 -5.70
CA PRO A 245 -14.72 -31.07 -5.23
C PRO A 245 -13.56 -30.18 -5.70
N LYS A 246 -13.72 -29.50 -6.85
CA LYS A 246 -12.70 -28.61 -7.41
C LYS A 246 -12.27 -27.49 -6.45
N PHE A 247 -13.15 -27.05 -5.54
CA PHE A 247 -12.85 -26.01 -4.56
C PHE A 247 -11.78 -26.42 -3.55
N LYS A 248 -11.50 -27.72 -3.40
CA LYS A 248 -10.39 -28.22 -2.55
C LYS A 248 -9.04 -27.60 -2.95
N ASN A 249 -8.80 -27.43 -4.26
CA ASN A 249 -7.55 -26.83 -4.75
C ASN A 249 -7.49 -25.33 -4.48
N THR A 250 -8.60 -24.61 -4.68
CA THR A 250 -8.70 -23.18 -4.40
C THR A 250 -8.54 -22.89 -2.91
N TYR A 251 -9.18 -23.68 -2.05
CA TYR A 251 -9.03 -23.60 -0.60
C TYR A 251 -7.60 -23.88 -0.15
N ARG A 252 -6.96 -24.94 -0.70
CA ARG A 252 -5.54 -25.23 -0.42
C ARG A 252 -4.68 -24.01 -0.71
N HIS A 253 -4.80 -23.47 -1.92
CA HIS A 253 -4.01 -22.33 -2.34
C HIS A 253 -4.23 -21.11 -1.44
N TRP A 254 -5.47 -20.84 -1.02
CA TRP A 254 -5.79 -19.75 -0.10
C TRP A 254 -5.17 -19.94 1.28
N MET A 255 -5.37 -21.11 1.89
CA MET A 255 -4.87 -21.42 3.23
C MET A 255 -3.34 -21.50 3.33
N GLU A 256 -2.66 -21.92 2.27
CA GLU A 256 -1.19 -21.97 2.20
C GLU A 256 -0.55 -20.58 2.11
N ASN A 257 -1.27 -19.59 1.56
CA ASN A 257 -0.77 -18.23 1.34
C ASN A 257 -1.41 -17.18 2.25
N VAL A 258 -2.13 -17.61 3.29
CA VAL A 258 -2.85 -16.72 4.19
C VAL A 258 -1.90 -15.77 4.92
N LYS A 259 -2.25 -14.48 4.95
CA LYS A 259 -1.57 -13.45 5.73
C LYS A 259 -2.29 -13.25 7.06
N ASP A 260 -1.62 -12.59 8.01
CA ASP A 260 -2.27 -12.24 9.28
C ASP A 260 -3.48 -11.33 9.02
N TRP A 261 -4.57 -11.59 9.74
CA TRP A 261 -5.85 -10.95 9.49
C TRP A 261 -6.04 -9.70 10.36
N CYS A 262 -6.30 -8.56 9.72
CA CYS A 262 -6.69 -7.31 10.39
C CYS A 262 -8.15 -7.40 10.90
N ILE A 263 -8.32 -7.46 12.23
CA ILE A 263 -9.63 -7.67 12.88
C ILE A 263 -10.24 -6.41 13.49
N SER A 264 -9.48 -5.32 13.62
CA SER A 264 -10.05 -4.04 14.08
C SER A 264 -10.71 -3.28 12.93
N ARG A 265 -11.80 -2.58 13.26
CA ARG A 265 -12.48 -1.61 12.42
C ARG A 265 -12.66 -0.33 13.22
N GLN A 266 -12.67 0.81 12.54
CA GLN A 266 -12.98 2.14 13.10
C GLN A 266 -14.45 2.45 12.90
#